data_AF-A0A1F8Y278-F1
#
_entry.id   AF-A0A1F8Y278-F1
#
_cell.length_a   1.000
_cell.length_b   1.000
_cell.length_c   1.000
_cell.angle_alpha   90.00
_cell.angle_beta   90.00
_cell.angle_gamma   90.00
#
_symmetry.space_group_name_H-M   'P 1'
#
loop_
_entity.id
_entity.type
_entity.pdbx_description
1 polymer ?
#
loop_
_entity_poly.entity_id
_entity_poly.type
_entity_poly.pdbx_seq_one_letter_code
_entity_poly.pdbx_strand_id
1 'polypeptide(L)'
;MDPKALKEEAHRVLEGLPAEFGNRLENVVVVVEKRPKKSQLKSLGLDPQRDVLYGLYEGTPLAERSLLDPPLLPDKITIFSEPLLRDFPSPAELREQIRLT
;
A
#
# COMPACT_ATOMS: atom_id res chain seq x y z
N MET A 1 -6.16 16.90 -3.60
CA MET A 1 -6.96 15.68 -3.87
C MET A 1 -7.59 15.25 -2.56
N ASP A 2 -8.89 14.91 -2.53
CA ASP A 2 -9.53 14.43 -1.30
C ASP A 2 -9.27 12.91 -1.08
N PRO A 3 -9.51 12.35 0.13
CA PRO A 3 -9.21 10.95 0.41
C PRO A 3 -9.97 9.93 -0.44
N LYS A 4 -11.17 10.26 -0.91
CA LYS A 4 -11.97 9.38 -1.78
C LYS A 4 -11.35 9.34 -3.18
N ALA A 5 -10.98 10.49 -3.72
CA ALA A 5 -10.27 10.59 -4.97
C ALA A 5 -8.91 9.87 -4.93
N LEU A 6 -8.21 9.90 -3.79
CA LEU A 6 -6.97 9.12 -3.60
C LEU A 6 -7.24 7.61 -3.66
N LYS A 7 -8.33 7.12 -3.06
CA LYS A 7 -8.69 5.70 -3.11
C LYS A 7 -8.97 5.22 -4.53
N GLU A 8 -9.73 6.02 -5.29
CA GLU A 8 -10.01 5.74 -6.69
C GLU A 8 -8.72 5.79 -7.53
N GLU A 9 -7.84 6.75 -7.25
CA GLU A 9 -6.55 6.86 -7.93
C GLU A 9 -5.63 5.67 -7.62
N ALA A 10 -5.56 5.24 -6.36
CA ALA A 10 -4.78 4.06 -5.98
C ALA A 10 -5.28 2.80 -6.70
N HIS A 11 -6.59 2.61 -6.81
CA HIS A 11 -7.13 1.51 -7.60
C HIS A 11 -6.73 1.62 -9.07
N ARG A 12 -6.87 2.80 -9.69
CA ARG A 12 -6.46 3.02 -11.09
C ARG A 12 -4.98 2.74 -11.33
N VAL A 13 -4.10 3.17 -10.42
CA VAL A 13 -2.66 2.93 -10.54
C VAL A 13 -2.35 1.44 -10.47
N LEU A 14 -3.02 0.71 -9.57
CA LEU A 14 -2.83 -0.73 -9.39
C LEU A 14 -3.38 -1.54 -10.57
N GLU A 15 -4.53 -1.16 -11.13
CA GLU A 15 -5.07 -1.74 -12.37
C GLU A 15 -4.16 -1.51 -13.58
N GLY A 16 -3.38 -0.42 -13.56
CA GLY A 16 -2.42 -0.08 -14.61
C GLY A 16 -1.01 -0.65 -14.42
N LEU A 17 -0.80 -1.52 -13.42
CA LEU A 17 0.50 -2.18 -13.24
C LEU A 17 0.78 -3.19 -14.36
N PRO A 18 2.06 -3.41 -14.71
CA PRO A 18 2.43 -4.43 -15.69
C PRO A 18 1.84 -5.81 -15.33
N ALA A 19 1.46 -6.59 -16.33
CA ALA A 19 0.79 -7.89 -16.15
C ALA A 19 1.57 -8.89 -15.27
N GLU A 20 2.89 -8.74 -15.19
CA GLU A 20 3.75 -9.53 -14.28
C GLU A 20 3.40 -9.35 -12.79
N PHE A 21 2.79 -8.22 -12.42
CA PHE A 21 2.29 -7.96 -11.07
C PHE A 21 0.82 -8.37 -10.89
N GLY A 22 0.04 -8.46 -11.97
CA GLY A 22 -1.39 -8.80 -11.92
C GLY A 22 -1.67 -10.10 -11.19
N ASN A 23 -1.02 -11.20 -11.60
CA ASN A 23 -1.14 -12.52 -10.95
C ASN A 23 -0.73 -12.51 -9.47
N ARG A 24 0.16 -11.59 -9.08
CA ARG A 24 0.62 -11.45 -7.69
C ARG A 24 -0.36 -10.65 -6.82
N LEU A 25 -1.17 -9.81 -7.45
CA LEU A 25 -2.15 -8.95 -6.81
C LEU A 25 -3.56 -9.56 -6.76
N GLU A 26 -3.82 -10.67 -7.46
CA GLU A 26 -5.14 -11.36 -7.48
C GLU A 26 -5.66 -11.73 -6.08
N ASN A 27 -4.75 -12.00 -5.13
CA ASN A 27 -5.11 -12.31 -3.74
C ASN A 27 -4.70 -11.19 -2.76
N VAL A 28 -4.71 -9.93 -3.22
CA VAL A 28 -4.32 -8.77 -2.43
C VAL A 28 -5.48 -7.77 -2.34
N VAL A 29 -5.86 -7.39 -1.12
CA VAL A 29 -6.84 -6.34 -0.86
C VAL A 29 -6.13 -5.02 -0.65
N VAL A 30 -6.53 -3.99 -1.39
CA VAL A 30 -5.98 -2.64 -1.23
C VAL A 30 -6.93 -1.77 -0.43
N VAL A 31 -6.40 -1.18 0.64
CA VAL A 31 -7.14 -0.26 1.52
C VAL A 31 -6.42 1.08 1.60
N VAL A 32 -7.19 2.15 1.80
CA VAL A 32 -6.64 3.49 2.05
C VAL A 32 -6.98 3.88 3.48
N GLU A 33 -5.95 4.15 4.27
CA GLU A 33 -6.08 4.65 5.64
C GLU A 33 -5.53 6.07 5.74
N LYS A 34 -5.87 6.77 6.84
CA LYS A 34 -5.41 8.14 7.03
C LYS A 34 -3.92 8.21 7.39
N ARG A 35 -3.51 7.47 8.41
CA ARG A 35 -2.14 7.44 8.95
C ARG A 35 -1.80 6.03 9.44
N PRO A 36 -0.52 5.62 9.41
CA PRO A 36 -0.08 4.39 10.05
C PRO A 36 -0.27 4.45 11.56
N LYS A 37 -0.59 3.31 12.17
CA LYS A 37 -0.58 3.17 13.63
C LYS A 37 0.85 3.20 14.14
N LYS A 38 1.07 3.73 15.34
CA LYS A 38 2.40 3.71 15.99
C LYS A 38 2.96 2.29 16.12
N SER A 39 2.10 1.28 16.30
CA SER A 39 2.50 -0.12 16.36
C SER A 39 3.04 -0.64 15.02
N GLN A 40 2.44 -0.24 13.89
CA GLN A 40 2.89 -0.62 12.55
C GLN A 40 4.27 -0.03 12.23
N LEU A 41 4.51 1.23 12.61
CA LEU A 41 5.82 1.84 12.45
C LEU A 41 6.87 1.10 13.30
N LYS A 42 6.56 0.86 14.57
CA LYS A 42 7.48 0.14 15.47
C LYS A 42 7.78 -1.29 15.02
N SER A 43 6.80 -2.02 14.47
CA SER A 43 7.04 -3.38 13.96
C SER A 43 7.99 -3.41 12.75
N LEU A 44 8.10 -2.30 12.04
CA LEU A 44 9.03 -2.13 10.92
C LEU A 44 10.38 -1.52 11.36
N GLY A 45 10.58 -1.28 12.65
CA GLY A 45 11.76 -0.58 13.17
C GLY A 45 11.79 0.91 12.89
N LEU A 46 10.66 1.50 12.49
CA LEU A 46 10.52 2.93 12.19
C LEU A 46 10.17 3.73 13.45
N ASP A 47 10.76 4.92 13.59
CA ASP A 47 10.47 5.89 14.63
C ASP A 47 9.17 6.65 14.31
N PRO A 48 8.09 6.52 15.14
CA PRO A 48 6.83 7.21 14.91
C PRO A 48 6.88 8.73 14.91
N GLN A 49 8.00 9.34 15.32
CA GLN A 49 8.19 10.80 15.33
C GLN A 49 8.99 11.31 14.14
N ARG A 50 9.79 10.45 13.50
CA ARG A 50 10.78 10.87 12.49
C ARG A 50 10.54 10.25 11.13
N ASP A 51 10.03 9.03 11.11
CA ASP A 51 9.89 8.27 9.89
C ASP A 51 8.48 8.39 9.31
N VAL A 52 8.40 8.21 7.99
CA VAL A 52 7.16 8.31 7.22
C VAL A 52 6.94 7.00 6.50
N LEU A 53 5.71 6.48 6.60
CA LEU A 53 5.28 5.28 5.90
C LEU A 53 4.15 5.65 4.94
N TYR A 54 4.40 5.50 3.64
CA TYR A 54 3.41 5.81 2.59
C TYR A 54 2.50 4.63 2.28
N GLY A 55 3.02 3.41 2.44
CA GLY A 55 2.23 2.20 2.33
C GLY A 55 2.81 1.03 3.13
N LEU A 56 2.00 0.00 3.31
CA LEU A 56 2.35 -1.19 4.06
C LEU A 56 1.72 -2.42 3.42
N TYR A 57 2.56 -3.40 3.07
CA TYR A 57 2.13 -4.74 2.72
C TYR A 57 2.06 -5.61 3.99
N GLU A 58 0.90 -6.19 4.26
CA GLU A 58 0.63 -7.12 5.36
C GLU A 58 0.17 -8.44 4.76
N GLY A 59 1.02 -9.46 4.79
CA GLY A 59 0.72 -10.76 4.18
C GLY A 59 1.91 -11.69 4.25
N THR A 60 1.72 -12.93 3.80
CA THR A 60 2.83 -13.85 3.64
C THR A 60 3.53 -13.51 2.32
N PRO A 61 4.85 -13.23 2.32
CA PRO A 61 5.58 -12.99 1.08
C PRO A 61 5.36 -14.14 0.10
N LEU A 62 5.23 -13.84 -1.19
CA LEU A 62 4.98 -14.86 -2.21
C LEU A 62 6.02 -15.99 -2.20
N ALA A 63 7.27 -15.67 -1.88
CA ALA A 63 8.37 -16.64 -1.77
C ALA A 63 8.21 -17.63 -0.61
N GLU A 64 7.44 -17.26 0.42
CA GLU A 64 7.19 -18.05 1.62
C GLU A 64 5.79 -18.70 1.59
N ARG A 65 5.02 -18.46 0.52
CA ARG A 65 3.64 -18.94 0.39
C ARG A 65 3.63 -20.43 0.09
N SER A 66 3.06 -21.22 0.99
CA SER A 66 2.85 -22.66 0.77
C SER A 66 1.73 -22.88 -0.24
N LEU A 67 1.98 -23.69 -1.28
CA LEU A 67 0.94 -24.16 -2.20
C LEU A 67 0.03 -25.22 -1.56
N LEU A 68 0.52 -25.92 -0.54
CA LEU A 68 -0.20 -26.98 0.16
C LEU A 68 -1.06 -26.45 1.31
N ASP A 69 -0.75 -25.26 1.82
CA ASP A 69 -1.49 -24.59 2.89
C ASP A 69 -1.58 -23.09 2.59
N PRO A 70 -2.46 -22.70 1.65
CA PRO A 70 -2.60 -21.30 1.27
C PRO A 70 -3.24 -20.49 2.41
N PRO A 71 -2.81 -19.23 2.63
CA PRO A 71 -3.40 -18.40 3.66
C PRO A 71 -4.90 -18.18 3.43
N LEU A 72 -5.67 -18.29 4.51
CA LEU A 72 -7.15 -18.16 4.52
C LEU A 72 -7.65 -16.75 4.19
N LEU A 73 -6.80 -15.75 4.36
CA LEU A 73 -7.10 -14.35 4.10
C LEU A 73 -6.20 -13.83 2.98
N PRO A 74 -6.70 -12.90 2.14
CA PRO A 74 -5.86 -12.21 1.17
C PRO A 74 -4.79 -11.38 1.89
N ASP A 75 -3.68 -11.15 1.19
CA ASP A 75 -2.70 -10.16 1.67
C ASP A 75 -3.33 -8.76 1.57
N LYS A 76 -2.74 -7.78 2.24
CA LYS A 76 -3.31 -6.43 2.31
C LYS A 76 -2.25 -5.38 2.03
N ILE A 77 -2.51 -4.51 1.05
CA ILE A 77 -1.74 -3.28 0.85
C ILE A 77 -2.53 -2.12 1.46
N THR A 78 -1.95 -1.48 2.46
CA THR A 78 -2.50 -0.25 3.05
C THR A 78 -1.76 0.94 2.47
N ILE A 79 -2.47 1.89 1.86
CA ILE A 79 -1.92 3.17 1.41
C ILE A 79 -2.31 4.26 2.41
N PHE A 80 -1.33 5.04 2.89
CA PHE A 80 -1.55 6.08 3.89
C PHE A 80 -1.74 7.45 3.24
N SER A 81 -2.99 7.86 3.14
CA SER A 81 -3.41 9.09 2.45
C SER A 81 -2.79 10.37 2.98
N GLU A 82 -2.69 10.54 4.28
CA GLU A 82 -2.21 11.80 4.84
C GLU A 82 -0.73 12.08 4.58
N PRO A 83 0.22 11.16 4.85
CA PRO A 83 1.62 11.41 4.51
C PRO A 83 1.81 11.59 2.99
N LEU A 84 1.09 10.84 2.16
CA LEU A 84 1.15 11.01 0.70
C LEU A 84 0.66 12.38 0.24
N LEU A 85 -0.49 12.84 0.71
CA LEU A 85 -1.03 14.15 0.34
C LEU A 85 -0.21 15.32 0.91
N ARG A 86 0.46 15.11 2.04
CA ARG A 86 1.35 16.10 2.66
C ARG A 86 2.64 16.26 1.86
N ASP A 87 3.25 15.15 1.46
CA ASP A 87 4.60 15.15 0.87
C ASP A 87 4.58 15.27 -0.66
N PHE A 88 3.46 14.89 -1.31
CA PHE A 88 3.27 14.94 -2.77
C PHE A 88 1.99 15.73 -3.13
N PRO A 89 1.99 17.06 -3.02
CA PRO A 89 0.80 17.88 -3.27
C PRO A 89 0.42 17.94 -4.75
N SER A 90 1.35 17.67 -5.67
CA SER A 90 1.09 17.60 -7.11
C SER A 90 0.37 16.29 -7.47
N PRO A 91 -0.75 16.35 -8.21
CA PRO A 91 -1.44 15.14 -8.67
C PRO A 91 -0.57 14.22 -9.54
N ALA A 92 0.45 14.73 -10.23
CA ALA A 92 1.34 13.89 -11.03
C ALA A 92 2.35 13.16 -10.14
N GLU A 93 3.00 13.88 -9.22
CA GLU A 93 3.96 13.29 -8.27
C GLU A 93 3.28 12.28 -7.34
N LEU A 94 2.06 12.58 -6.89
CA LEU A 94 1.27 11.69 -6.06
C LEU A 94 0.97 10.35 -6.76
N ARG A 95 0.61 10.39 -8.06
CA ARG A 95 0.37 9.17 -8.85
C ARG A 95 1.62 8.33 -9.00
N GLU A 96 2.74 8.99 -9.28
CA GLU A 96 4.02 8.31 -9.41
C GLU A 96 4.44 7.69 -8.08
N GLN A 97 4.27 8.42 -6.97
CA GLN A 97 4.57 7.89 -5.66
C GLN A 97 3.68 6.70 -5.29
N ILE A 98 2.38 6.74 -5.61
CA ILE A 98 1.47 5.61 -5.39
C ILE A 98 1.93 4.39 -6.20
N ARG A 99 2.45 4.58 -7.43
CA ARG A 99 2.96 3.47 -8.27
C ARG A 99 4.22 2.83 -7.69
N LEU A 100 5.07 3.63 -7.04
CA LEU A 100 6.34 3.18 -6.44
C LEU A 100 6.18 2.54 -5.04
N THR A 101 5.06 2.80 -4.37
CA THR A 101 4.78 2.35 -2.99
C THR A 101 4.27 0.92 -2.99
#